data_AF-A0AAV0WJF4-F1
#
_entry.id   AF-A0AAV0WJF4-F1
#
_cell.length_a   1.000
_cell.length_b   1.000
_cell.length_c   1.000
_cell.angle_alpha   90.00
_cell.angle_beta   90.00
_cell.angle_gamma   90.00
#
_symmetry.space_group_name_H-M   'P 1'
#
loop_
_entity.id
_entity.type
_entity.pdbx_description
1 polymer ?
#
loop_
_entity_poly.entity_id
_entity_poly.type
_entity_poly.pdbx_seq_one_letter_code
_entity_poly.pdbx_strand_id
1 'polypeptide(L)'
;MVVAEKNLEVKHQLELEKEIHIRKAEVFYSGMKTCRIEAKEHNEVELITFDYQQNMPLPHVPCGDVFYKRQLWSYNFCIYSGKTGQSFHFMYDETIAKKSQNEVISFIYYYFKHLLKPGVKKMYIFTDNCSAQNKNNVLFQYLNTIVKFKMLDIEHIIHRYPEPGHSFLSCDRYFGLIEKVRRNTERVYLDET
;
A
#
# COMPACT_ATOMS: atom_id res chain seq x y z
N MET A 1 27.53 7.38 -0.25
CA MET A 1 28.21 6.46 0.70
C MET A 1 29.27 5.62 0.01
N VAL A 2 28.92 4.62 -0.81
CA VAL A 2 29.92 3.72 -1.45
C VAL A 2 31.02 4.45 -2.24
N VAL A 3 30.65 5.49 -3.00
CA VAL A 3 31.60 6.28 -3.83
C VAL A 3 32.53 7.17 -2.97
N ALA A 4 32.12 7.50 -1.74
CA ALA A 4 32.87 8.37 -0.84
C ALA A 4 33.79 7.60 0.12
N GLU A 5 33.66 6.26 0.17
CA GLU A 5 34.45 5.41 1.05
C GLU A 5 35.86 5.21 0.48
N LYS A 6 36.88 5.45 1.32
CA LYS A 6 38.29 5.41 0.92
C LYS A 6 38.93 4.05 1.23
N ASN A 7 38.40 3.32 2.21
CA ASN A 7 38.86 1.98 2.51
C ASN A 7 38.36 0.97 1.46
N LEU A 8 39.27 0.30 0.76
CA LEU A 8 38.98 -0.63 -0.33
C LEU A 8 38.17 -1.85 0.12
N GLU A 9 38.44 -2.40 1.31
CA GLU A 9 37.75 -3.58 1.82
C GLU A 9 36.29 -3.25 2.18
N VAL A 10 36.10 -2.14 2.91
CA VAL A 10 34.77 -1.63 3.28
C VAL A 10 33.98 -1.27 2.04
N LYS A 11 34.61 -0.65 1.04
CA LYS A 11 33.97 -0.33 -0.23
C LYS A 11 33.48 -1.59 -0.95
N HIS A 12 34.29 -2.63 -1.04
CA HIS A 12 33.89 -3.89 -1.67
C HIS A 12 32.73 -4.55 -0.93
N GLN A 13 32.73 -4.54 0.40
CA GLN A 13 31.62 -5.04 1.20
C GLN A 13 30.32 -4.26 0.93
N LEU A 14 30.38 -2.94 0.89
CA LEU A 14 29.19 -2.11 0.61
C LEU A 14 28.66 -2.30 -0.82
N GLU A 15 29.53 -2.55 -1.80
CA GLU A 15 29.14 -2.88 -3.17
C GLU A 15 28.39 -4.23 -3.21
N LEU A 16 28.91 -5.23 -2.50
CA LEU A 16 28.27 -6.55 -2.38
C LEU A 16 26.90 -6.45 -1.67
N GLU A 17 26.83 -5.72 -0.55
CA GLU A 17 25.57 -5.50 0.17
C GLU A 17 24.53 -4.81 -0.70
N LYS A 18 24.94 -3.82 -1.49
CA LYS A 18 24.08 -3.14 -2.46
C LYS A 18 23.59 -4.10 -3.55
N GLU A 19 24.47 -4.93 -4.10
CA GLU A 19 24.09 -5.91 -5.13
C GLU A 19 23.07 -6.93 -4.59
N ILE A 20 23.31 -7.45 -3.39
CA ILE A 20 22.37 -8.36 -2.70
C ILE A 20 21.03 -7.67 -2.48
N HIS A 21 21.03 -6.41 -2.02
CA HIS A 21 19.81 -5.65 -1.78
C HIS A 21 18.98 -5.46 -3.06
N ILE A 22 19.62 -5.09 -4.17
CA ILE A 22 18.95 -4.93 -5.48
C ILE A 22 18.37 -6.27 -5.95
N ARG A 23 19.13 -7.37 -5.85
CA ARG A 23 18.65 -8.70 -6.23
C ARG A 23 17.44 -9.14 -5.42
N LYS A 24 17.42 -8.89 -4.11
CA LYS A 24 16.24 -9.18 -3.26
C LYS A 24 15.01 -8.39 -3.73
N ALA A 25 15.18 -7.12 -4.07
CA ALA A 25 14.10 -6.31 -4.62
C ALA A 25 13.58 -6.87 -5.96
N GLU A 26 14.47 -7.29 -6.86
CA GLU A 26 14.10 -7.91 -8.13
C GLU A 26 13.32 -9.23 -7.94
N VAL A 27 13.72 -10.04 -6.97
CA VAL A 27 12.99 -11.26 -6.59
C VAL A 27 11.58 -10.93 -6.08
N PHE A 28 11.43 -9.86 -5.32
CA PHE A 28 10.11 -9.41 -4.86
C PHE A 28 9.20 -9.02 -6.04
N TYR A 29 9.69 -8.19 -6.96
CA TYR A 29 8.90 -7.73 -8.11
C TYR A 29 8.59 -8.85 -9.11
N SER A 30 9.56 -9.72 -9.39
CA SER A 30 9.34 -10.89 -10.23
C SER A 30 8.32 -11.85 -9.57
N GLY A 31 8.44 -12.08 -8.27
CA GLY A 31 7.46 -12.86 -7.50
C GLY A 31 6.06 -12.26 -7.54
N MET A 32 5.92 -10.95 -7.39
CA MET A 32 4.63 -10.25 -7.51
C MET A 32 4.04 -10.40 -8.91
N LYS A 33 4.87 -10.31 -9.97
CA LYS A 33 4.44 -10.52 -11.35
C LYS A 33 3.94 -11.94 -11.58
N THR A 34 4.66 -12.95 -11.10
CA THR A 34 4.25 -14.36 -11.22
C THR A 34 2.94 -14.63 -10.50
N CYS A 35 2.80 -14.17 -9.25
CA CYS A 35 1.56 -14.32 -8.49
C CYS A 35 0.37 -13.60 -9.16
N ARG A 36 0.63 -12.48 -9.85
CA ARG A 36 -0.41 -11.77 -10.63
C ARG A 36 -0.86 -12.57 -11.86
N ILE A 37 0.05 -13.25 -12.53
CA ILE A 37 -0.27 -14.12 -13.67
C ILE A 37 -1.13 -15.29 -13.17
N GLU A 38 -0.71 -15.96 -12.10
CA GLU A 38 -1.45 -17.06 -11.46
C GLU A 38 -2.88 -16.62 -11.06
N ALA A 39 -3.02 -15.43 -10.46
CA ALA A 39 -4.33 -14.89 -10.08
C ALA A 39 -5.27 -14.62 -11.28
N LYS A 40 -4.71 -14.35 -12.46
CA LYS A 40 -5.49 -14.15 -13.70
C LYS A 40 -5.86 -15.47 -14.37
N GLU A 41 -4.99 -16.47 -14.32
CA GLU A 41 -5.22 -17.78 -14.93
C GLU A 41 -6.18 -18.64 -14.09
N HIS A 42 -6.09 -18.55 -12.77
CA HIS A 42 -6.91 -19.35 -11.85
C HIS A 42 -8.00 -18.54 -11.18
N ASN A 43 -9.25 -18.99 -11.30
CA ASN A 43 -10.40 -18.31 -10.70
C ASN A 43 -10.38 -18.33 -9.16
N GLU A 44 -9.77 -19.34 -8.55
CA GLU A 44 -9.68 -19.50 -7.10
C GLU A 44 -8.53 -18.71 -6.45
N VAL A 45 -7.70 -18.03 -7.24
CA VAL A 45 -6.55 -17.26 -6.76
C VAL A 45 -6.82 -15.77 -6.90
N GLU A 46 -6.51 -14.99 -5.87
CA GLU A 46 -6.55 -13.53 -5.91
C GLU A 46 -5.21 -12.94 -5.46
N LEU A 47 -4.87 -11.78 -6.01
CA LEU A 47 -3.73 -11.00 -5.54
C LEU A 47 -4.25 -9.62 -5.16
N ILE A 48 -4.00 -9.20 -3.93
CA ILE A 48 -4.28 -7.83 -3.50
C ILE A 48 -3.00 -7.12 -3.08
N THR A 49 -2.96 -5.83 -3.38
CA THR A 49 -1.98 -4.91 -2.80
C THR A 49 -2.75 -3.79 -2.12
N PHE A 50 -2.32 -3.35 -0.95
CA PHE A 50 -2.96 -2.21 -0.31
C PHE A 50 -1.96 -1.32 0.38
N ASP A 51 -2.26 -0.03 0.37
CA ASP A 51 -1.41 1.01 0.91
C ASP A 51 -2.20 2.29 1.18
N TYR A 52 -1.62 3.19 1.98
CA TYR A 52 -2.11 4.54 2.18
C TYR A 52 -1.42 5.53 1.25
N GLN A 53 -2.21 6.42 0.65
CA GLN A 53 -1.66 7.61 0.03
C GLN A 53 -1.02 8.52 1.09
N GLN A 54 -0.08 9.34 0.66
CA GLN A 54 0.37 10.52 1.42
C GLN A 54 -0.85 11.34 1.88
N ASN A 55 -0.83 11.80 3.13
CA ASN A 55 -1.92 12.59 3.70
C ASN A 55 -2.17 13.83 2.84
N MET A 56 -3.44 14.07 2.52
CA MET A 56 -3.85 15.21 1.70
C MET A 56 -4.37 16.32 2.61
N PRO A 57 -3.61 17.42 2.79
CA PRO A 57 -4.15 18.59 3.48
C PRO A 57 -5.26 19.24 2.64
N LEU A 58 -6.40 19.49 3.30
CA LEU A 58 -7.58 20.16 2.76
C LEU A 58 -7.93 21.40 3.61
N PRO A 59 -8.38 22.50 2.98
CA PRO A 59 -8.44 22.71 1.53
C PRO A 59 -7.04 22.79 0.91
N HIS A 60 -6.91 22.44 -0.37
CA HIS A 60 -5.65 22.60 -1.10
C HIS A 60 -5.47 24.06 -1.48
N VAL A 61 -4.55 24.75 -0.80
CA VAL A 61 -4.28 26.18 -0.98
C VAL A 61 -2.76 26.43 -0.99
N PRO A 62 -2.30 27.56 -1.58
CA PRO A 62 -0.88 27.89 -1.63
C PRO A 62 -0.23 27.96 -0.24
N CYS A 63 1.03 27.51 -0.16
CA CYS A 63 1.76 27.37 1.11
C CYS A 63 1.78 28.64 1.98
N GLY A 64 1.83 29.83 1.35
CA GLY A 64 1.84 31.11 2.08
C GLY A 64 0.60 31.34 2.95
N ASP A 65 -0.58 30.99 2.44
CA ASP A 65 -1.86 31.26 3.13
C ASP A 65 -2.13 30.30 4.29
N VAL A 66 -1.55 29.09 4.23
CA VAL A 66 -1.71 28.04 5.24
C VAL A 66 -0.60 27.95 6.25
N PHE A 67 0.50 28.69 6.08
CA PHE A 67 1.64 28.63 7.01
C PHE A 67 1.23 28.87 8.48
N TYR A 68 0.21 29.71 8.71
CA TYR A 68 -0.32 30.01 10.05
C TYR A 68 -1.68 29.36 10.34
N LYS A 69 -2.20 28.51 9.44
CA LYS A 69 -3.51 27.87 9.57
C LYS A 69 -3.36 26.36 9.73
N ARG A 70 -4.31 25.75 10.45
CA ARG A 70 -4.41 24.29 10.52
C ARG A 70 -5.26 23.79 9.37
N GLN A 71 -4.69 22.92 8.53
CA GLN A 71 -5.43 22.20 7.49
C GLN A 71 -5.96 20.88 8.04
N LEU A 72 -7.12 20.47 7.53
CA LEU A 72 -7.70 19.16 7.79
C LEU A 72 -6.93 18.10 7.00
N TRP A 73 -6.55 16.99 7.64
CA TRP A 73 -5.99 15.86 6.91
C TRP A 73 -7.07 14.95 6.37
N SER A 74 -7.04 14.73 5.06
CA SER A 74 -7.77 13.66 4.39
C SER A 74 -6.84 12.49 4.11
N TYR A 75 -7.37 11.30 4.33
CA TYR A 75 -6.72 10.02 4.17
C TYR A 75 -7.38 9.25 3.02
N ASN A 76 -6.55 8.58 2.23
CA ASN A 76 -7.00 7.69 1.17
C ASN A 76 -6.27 6.35 1.33
N PHE A 77 -7.03 5.30 1.62
CA PHE A 77 -6.53 3.93 1.62
C PHE A 77 -6.93 3.24 0.31
N CYS A 78 -5.97 2.63 -0.37
CA CYS A 78 -6.23 1.92 -1.63
C CYS A 78 -6.08 0.42 -1.42
N ILE A 79 -7.04 -0.35 -1.93
CA ILE A 79 -6.89 -1.79 -2.17
C ILE A 79 -6.95 -2.00 -3.68
N TYR A 80 -5.93 -2.62 -4.24
CA TYR A 80 -5.86 -2.94 -5.66
C TYR A 80 -5.89 -4.46 -5.86
N SER A 81 -6.78 -4.92 -6.75
CA SER A 81 -6.85 -6.32 -7.18
C SER A 81 -5.97 -6.54 -8.41
N GLY A 82 -4.94 -7.37 -8.26
CA GLY A 82 -4.06 -7.80 -9.34
C GLY A 82 -4.76 -8.62 -10.43
N LYS A 83 -5.84 -9.32 -10.06
CA LYS A 83 -6.68 -10.12 -10.95
C LYS A 83 -7.52 -9.24 -11.88
N THR A 84 -8.34 -8.38 -11.30
CA THR A 84 -9.28 -7.53 -12.05
C THR A 84 -8.61 -6.28 -12.62
N GLY A 85 -7.50 -5.83 -12.02
CA GLY A 85 -6.86 -4.56 -12.34
C GLY A 85 -7.63 -3.34 -11.81
N GLN A 86 -8.58 -3.54 -10.88
CA GLN A 86 -9.35 -2.47 -10.26
C GLN A 86 -8.70 -1.99 -8.96
N SER A 87 -8.77 -0.68 -8.71
CA SER A 87 -8.40 -0.05 -7.44
C SER A 87 -9.66 0.44 -6.72
N PHE A 88 -9.70 0.19 -5.41
CA PHE A 88 -10.79 0.58 -4.52
C PHE A 88 -10.22 1.57 -3.50
N HIS A 89 -10.79 2.78 -3.47
CA HIS A 89 -10.31 3.88 -2.63
C HIS A 89 -11.29 4.12 -1.48
N PHE A 90 -10.77 4.09 -0.25
CA PHE A 90 -11.49 4.39 0.97
C PHE A 90 -10.99 5.73 1.49
N MET A 91 -11.79 6.77 1.25
CA MET A 91 -11.47 8.13 1.66
C MET A 91 -12.25 8.53 2.90
N TYR A 92 -11.54 9.16 3.84
CA TYR A 92 -12.07 9.70 5.08
C TYR A 92 -11.14 10.81 5.57
N ASP A 93 -11.56 11.58 6.56
CA ASP A 93 -10.73 12.63 7.16
C ASP A 93 -10.44 12.35 8.64
N GLU A 94 -9.55 13.15 9.22
CA GLU A 94 -9.09 12.99 10.60
C GLU A 94 -10.18 13.12 11.68
N THR A 95 -11.37 13.66 11.35
CA THR A 95 -12.51 13.71 12.28
C THR A 95 -13.25 12.39 12.38
N ILE A 96 -13.17 11.54 11.34
CA ILE A 96 -13.87 10.26 11.28
C ILE A 96 -13.05 9.17 11.94
N ALA A 97 -11.78 9.04 11.53
CA ALA A 97 -10.90 7.98 12.01
C ALA A 97 -9.42 8.36 11.86
N LYS A 98 -8.55 7.58 12.49
CA LYS A 98 -7.09 7.73 12.37
C LYS A 98 -6.57 6.77 11.29
N LYS A 99 -5.26 6.73 11.09
CA LYS A 99 -4.57 5.78 10.20
C LYS A 99 -3.94 4.62 10.96
N SER A 100 -4.71 3.88 11.76
CA SER A 100 -4.19 2.75 12.54
C SER A 100 -4.46 1.41 11.86
N GLN A 101 -3.87 0.36 12.41
CA GLN A 101 -4.10 -1.04 12.01
C GLN A 101 -5.58 -1.46 12.07
N ASN A 102 -6.39 -0.85 12.94
CA ASN A 102 -7.82 -1.19 13.07
C ASN A 102 -8.61 -0.72 11.84
N GLU A 103 -8.32 0.47 11.32
CA GLU A 103 -8.92 0.97 10.09
C GLU A 103 -8.48 0.12 8.89
N VAL A 104 -7.20 -0.26 8.82
CA VAL A 104 -6.70 -1.19 7.80
C VAL A 104 -7.49 -2.51 7.81
N ILE A 105 -7.66 -3.12 8.98
CA ILE A 105 -8.44 -4.36 9.12
C ILE A 105 -9.90 -4.15 8.71
N SER A 106 -10.49 -3.01 9.07
CA SER A 106 -11.87 -2.68 8.71
C SER A 106 -12.05 -2.57 7.19
N PHE A 107 -11.12 -1.92 6.48
CA PHE A 107 -11.15 -1.84 5.02
C PHE A 107 -10.93 -3.19 4.35
N ILE A 108 -10.00 -4.00 4.88
CA ILE A 108 -9.77 -5.37 4.37
C ILE A 108 -11.02 -6.23 4.60
N TYR A 109 -11.63 -6.17 5.78
CA TYR A 109 -12.87 -6.88 6.09
C TYR A 109 -13.99 -6.47 5.13
N TYR A 110 -14.18 -5.17 4.92
CA TYR A 110 -15.18 -4.65 3.99
C TYR A 110 -14.92 -5.17 2.57
N TYR A 111 -13.67 -5.10 2.10
CA TYR A 111 -13.29 -5.59 0.78
C TYR A 111 -13.56 -7.10 0.64
N PHE A 112 -13.14 -7.91 1.60
CA PHE A 112 -13.36 -9.35 1.59
C PHE A 112 -14.85 -9.73 1.60
N LYS A 113 -15.68 -8.99 2.33
CA LYS A 113 -17.10 -9.30 2.46
C LYS A 113 -17.93 -8.83 1.26
N HIS A 114 -17.58 -7.70 0.66
CA HIS A 114 -18.45 -7.00 -0.30
C HIS A 114 -17.88 -6.88 -1.71
N LEU A 115 -16.55 -6.92 -1.88
CA LEU A 115 -15.88 -6.63 -3.15
C LEU A 115 -15.12 -7.82 -3.72
N LEU A 116 -14.68 -8.74 -2.86
CA LEU A 116 -13.99 -9.96 -3.26
C LEU A 116 -14.94 -10.90 -4.01
N LYS A 117 -14.47 -11.45 -5.12
CA LYS A 117 -15.24 -12.44 -5.88
C LYS A 117 -15.38 -13.73 -5.08
N PRO A 118 -16.56 -14.38 -5.10
CA PRO A 118 -16.74 -15.67 -4.44
C PRO A 118 -15.88 -16.76 -5.09
N GLY A 119 -15.49 -17.75 -4.28
CA GLY A 119 -14.70 -18.91 -4.73
C GLY A 119 -13.18 -18.72 -4.67
N VAL A 120 -12.68 -17.63 -4.08
CA VAL A 120 -11.25 -17.43 -3.83
C VAL A 120 -10.80 -18.30 -2.65
N LYS A 121 -9.88 -19.24 -2.89
CA LYS A 121 -9.29 -20.11 -1.87
C LYS A 121 -7.88 -19.68 -1.47
N LYS A 122 -7.12 -19.12 -2.42
CA LYS A 122 -5.72 -18.71 -2.21
C LYS A 122 -5.56 -17.22 -2.48
N MET A 123 -4.92 -16.52 -1.54
CA MET A 123 -4.72 -15.09 -1.63
C MET A 123 -3.26 -14.71 -1.46
N TYR A 124 -2.77 -13.91 -2.40
CA TYR A 124 -1.50 -13.21 -2.28
C TYR A 124 -1.74 -11.78 -1.80
N ILE A 125 -1.04 -11.38 -0.75
CA ILE A 125 -1.10 -10.03 -0.19
C ILE A 125 0.28 -9.40 -0.30
N PHE A 126 0.37 -8.21 -0.88
CA PHE A 126 1.59 -7.41 -0.94
C PHE A 126 1.35 -6.03 -0.32
N THR A 127 2.11 -5.67 0.70
CA THR A 127 1.94 -4.40 1.42
C THR A 127 3.29 -3.80 1.74
N ASP A 128 3.30 -2.51 2.08
CA ASP A 128 4.51 -1.86 2.57
C ASP A 128 4.92 -2.40 3.97
N ASN A 129 6.11 -1.98 4.42
CA ASN A 129 6.67 -2.40 5.71
C ASN A 129 6.23 -1.51 6.90
N CYS A 130 5.20 -0.67 6.76
CA CYS A 130 4.79 0.24 7.82
C CYS A 130 4.30 -0.52 9.05
N SER A 131 5.07 -0.52 10.14
CA SER A 131 4.75 -1.28 11.35
C SER A 131 3.42 -0.83 11.98
N ALA A 132 3.14 0.47 12.00
CA ALA A 132 1.91 1.03 12.56
C ALA A 132 0.63 0.61 11.81
N GLN A 133 0.75 0.13 10.57
CA GLN A 133 -0.39 -0.11 9.69
C GLN A 133 -0.44 -1.56 9.19
N ASN A 134 0.62 -2.00 8.51
CA ASN A 134 0.63 -3.22 7.72
C ASN A 134 1.54 -4.30 8.31
N LYS A 135 2.59 -3.94 9.05
CA LYS A 135 3.54 -4.90 9.65
C LYS A 135 3.42 -4.95 11.17
N ASN A 136 2.24 -5.36 11.66
CA ASN A 136 1.94 -5.52 13.09
C ASN A 136 1.23 -6.85 13.38
N ASN A 137 1.30 -7.26 14.65
CA ASN A 137 0.70 -8.50 15.14
C ASN A 137 -0.81 -8.56 14.97
N VAL A 138 -1.50 -7.41 14.99
CA VAL A 138 -2.96 -7.36 14.92
C VAL A 138 -3.44 -7.74 13.52
N LEU A 139 -2.82 -7.19 12.47
CA LEU A 139 -3.12 -7.58 11.09
C LEU A 139 -2.79 -9.06 10.85
N PHE A 140 -1.64 -9.54 11.33
CA PHE A 140 -1.29 -10.97 11.21
C PHE A 140 -2.29 -11.88 11.92
N GLN A 141 -2.73 -11.54 13.14
CA GLN A 141 -3.74 -12.31 13.86
C GLN A 141 -5.08 -12.30 13.14
N TYR A 142 -5.48 -11.18 12.55
CA TYR A 142 -6.68 -11.07 11.73
C TYR A 142 -6.61 -11.98 10.50
N LEU A 143 -5.54 -11.91 9.71
CA LEU A 143 -5.34 -12.77 8.54
C LEU A 143 -5.31 -14.26 8.92
N ASN A 144 -4.66 -14.61 10.03
CA ASN A 144 -4.64 -15.98 10.55
C ASN A 144 -6.04 -16.46 10.98
N THR A 145 -6.85 -15.56 11.55
CA THR A 145 -8.24 -15.86 11.94
C THR A 145 -9.09 -16.20 10.71
N ILE A 146 -8.94 -15.43 9.62
CA ILE A 146 -9.63 -15.71 8.35
C ILE A 146 -9.36 -17.14 7.87
N VAL A 147 -8.08 -17.53 7.83
CA VAL A 147 -7.68 -18.87 7.37
C VAL A 147 -8.15 -19.96 8.34
N LYS A 148 -7.93 -19.76 9.64
CA LYS A 148 -8.25 -20.78 10.67
C LYS A 148 -9.74 -21.10 10.74
N PHE A 149 -10.60 -20.10 10.59
CA PHE A 149 -12.05 -20.27 10.61
C PHE A 149 -12.66 -20.43 9.21
N LYS A 150 -11.82 -20.54 8.16
CA LYS A 150 -12.25 -20.62 6.75
C LYS A 150 -13.27 -19.55 6.39
N MET A 151 -13.06 -18.33 6.87
CA MET A 151 -13.93 -17.21 6.49
C MET A 151 -13.82 -17.00 4.98
N LEU A 152 -14.97 -16.95 4.31
CA LEU A 152 -15.08 -16.77 2.84
C LEU A 152 -14.41 -17.88 2.02
N ASP A 153 -14.30 -19.09 2.57
CA ASP A 153 -13.65 -20.26 1.94
C ASP A 153 -12.16 -20.05 1.62
N ILE A 154 -11.51 -19.06 2.25
CA ILE A 154 -10.08 -18.80 2.08
C ILE A 154 -9.29 -19.83 2.89
N GLU A 155 -8.46 -20.60 2.20
CA GLU A 155 -7.65 -21.67 2.78
C GLU A 155 -6.19 -21.25 2.97
N HIS A 156 -5.68 -20.36 2.12
CA HIS A 156 -4.28 -19.99 2.12
C HIS A 156 -4.08 -18.49 1.88
N ILE A 157 -3.36 -17.83 2.77
CA ILE A 157 -2.92 -16.43 2.61
C ILE A 157 -1.39 -16.40 2.63
N ILE A 158 -0.80 -15.78 1.60
CA ILE A 158 0.64 -15.54 1.50
C ILE A 158 0.85 -14.02 1.49
N HIS A 159 1.36 -13.49 2.60
CA HIS A 159 1.64 -12.06 2.77
C HIS A 159 3.14 -11.79 2.60
N ARG A 160 3.49 -10.93 1.63
CA ARG A 160 4.87 -10.54 1.31
C ARG A 160 5.08 -9.04 1.49
N TYR A 161 6.29 -8.69 1.90
CA TYR A 161 6.73 -7.31 2.08
C TYR A 161 7.88 -7.00 1.13
N PRO A 162 7.98 -5.77 0.59
CA PRO A 162 9.09 -5.35 -0.26
C PRO A 162 10.38 -5.22 0.55
N GLU A 163 11.51 -5.16 -0.16
CA GLU A 163 12.75 -4.69 0.46
C GLU A 163 12.62 -3.19 0.79
N PRO A 164 13.12 -2.72 1.95
CA PRO A 164 13.13 -1.30 2.29
C PRO A 164 13.77 -0.45 1.18
N GLY A 165 13.14 0.68 0.81
CA GLY A 165 13.61 1.51 -0.31
C GLY A 165 13.13 1.04 -1.70
N HIS A 166 12.55 -0.15 -1.79
CA HIS A 166 11.92 -0.69 -3.00
C HIS A 166 10.43 -0.96 -2.78
N SER A 167 9.72 0.00 -2.19
CA SER A 167 8.33 -0.14 -1.75
C SER A 167 7.27 0.24 -2.80
N PHE A 168 7.61 0.25 -4.08
CA PHE A 168 6.65 0.66 -5.12
C PHE A 168 5.62 -0.45 -5.38
N LEU A 169 4.39 -0.22 -4.93
CA LEU A 169 3.26 -1.13 -5.09
C LEU A 169 2.35 -0.67 -6.23
N SER A 170 1.38 -1.53 -6.57
CA SER A 170 0.41 -1.20 -7.63
C SER A 170 -0.47 0.01 -7.26
N CYS A 171 -0.66 0.26 -5.96
CA CYS A 171 -1.43 1.39 -5.44
C CYS A 171 -0.77 2.74 -5.76
N ASP A 172 0.57 2.83 -5.70
CA ASP A 172 1.33 4.06 -5.96
C ASP A 172 1.08 4.65 -7.34
N ARG A 173 0.82 3.79 -8.33
CA ARG A 173 0.46 4.24 -9.69
C ARG A 173 -0.82 5.07 -9.69
N TYR A 174 -1.83 4.63 -8.94
CA TYR A 174 -3.11 5.33 -8.86
C TYR A 174 -3.00 6.59 -7.99
N PHE A 175 -2.22 6.54 -6.91
CA PHE A 175 -1.88 7.74 -6.13
C PHE A 175 -1.21 8.81 -6.97
N GLY A 176 -0.28 8.42 -7.86
CA GLY A 176 0.35 9.34 -8.80
C GLY A 176 -0.63 10.01 -9.77
N LEU A 177 -1.68 9.30 -10.19
CA LEU A 177 -2.75 9.89 -11.01
C LEU A 177 -3.57 10.91 -10.22
N ILE A 178 -3.94 10.59 -8.98
CA ILE A 178 -4.66 11.50 -8.08
C ILE A 178 -3.83 12.77 -7.82
N GLU A 179 -2.56 12.62 -7.47
CA GLU A 179 -1.65 13.74 -7.22
C GLU A 179 -1.43 14.60 -8.46
N LYS A 180 -1.36 14.00 -9.66
CA LYS A 180 -1.26 14.75 -10.92
C LYS A 180 -2.48 15.66 -11.13
N VAL A 181 -3.68 15.16 -10.89
CA VAL A 181 -4.92 15.95 -11.02
C VAL A 181 -4.97 17.03 -9.94
N ARG A 182 -4.61 16.69 -8.70
CA ARG A 182 -4.59 17.60 -7.55
C ARG A 182 -3.65 18.79 -7.78
N ARG A 183 -2.44 18.55 -8.29
CA ARG A 183 -1.47 19.63 -8.61
C ARG A 183 -2.00 20.63 -9.63
N ASN A 184 -2.81 20.17 -10.58
CA ASN A 184 -3.42 21.03 -11.59
C ASN A 184 -4.68 21.75 -11.08
N THR A 185 -5.15 21.43 -9.87
CA THR A 185 -6.33 22.03 -9.24
C THR A 185 -5.86 22.97 -8.13
N GLU A 186 -5.46 24.17 -8.53
CA GLU A 186 -4.64 25.07 -7.70
C GLU A 186 -5.44 25.91 -6.68
N ARG A 187 -6.73 26.14 -6.92
CA ARG A 187 -7.55 27.07 -6.12
C ARG A 187 -8.96 26.56 -5.92
N VAL A 188 -9.31 26.27 -4.67
CA VAL A 188 -10.71 26.30 -4.23
C VAL A 188 -10.97 27.76 -3.86
N TYR A 189 -11.75 28.48 -4.68
CA TYR A 189 -12.15 29.84 -4.36
C TYR A 189 -12.97 29.80 -3.05
N LEU A 190 -12.50 30.50 -2.04
CA LEU A 190 -13.34 30.88 -0.91
C LEU A 190 -14.11 32.12 -1.38
N ASP A 191 -15.42 32.15 -1.18
CA ASP A 191 -16.21 33.36 -1.45
C ASP A 191 -15.61 34.53 -0.65
N GLU A 192 -15.41 35.66 -1.33
CA GLU A 192 -15.00 36.89 -0.69
C GLU A 192 -16.05 37.25 0.37
N THR A 193 -15.62 37.30 1.64
CA THR A 193 -16.45 37.69 2.78
C THR A 193 -16.34 39.17 3.04
#